data_AF-A0A379XN93-F1
#
_entry.id   AF-A0A379XN93-F1
#
_cell.length_a   1.000
_cell.length_b   1.000
_cell.length_c   1.000
_cell.angle_alpha   90.00
_cell.angle_beta   90.00
_cell.angle_gamma   90.00
#
_symmetry.space_group_name_H-M   'P 1'
#
loop_
_entity.id
_entity.type
_entity.pdbx_description
1 polymer ?
#
loop_
_entity_poly.entity_id
_entity_poly.type
_entity_poly.pdbx_seq_one_letter_code
_entity_poly.pdbx_strand_id
1 'polypeptide(L)' 'MDINTLITHYGYAALVIGSMAEGETVTLLGGVAAHQGLLKFPLVAAAVALGGMMGDQLLYLLGRCYGGKILRRFPPLSY' A
#
# COMPACT_ATOMS: atom_id res chain seq x y z
N MET A 1 12.00 14.38 23.71
CA MET A 1 11.26 13.58 22.72
C MET A 1 12.24 13.25 21.60
N ASP A 2 12.47 11.97 21.34
CA ASP A 2 13.48 11.53 20.38
C ASP A 2 12.96 11.70 18.95
N ILE A 3 13.66 12.49 18.13
CA ILE A 3 13.35 12.67 16.70
C ILE A 3 13.34 11.32 15.95
N ASN A 4 14.18 10.38 16.39
CA ASN A 4 14.21 9.02 15.88
C ASN A 4 12.89 8.28 16.06
N THR A 5 12.23 8.43 17.22
CA THR A 5 10.95 7.75 17.47
C THR A 5 9.84 8.31 16.59
N LEU A 6 9.86 9.62 16.32
CA LEU A 6 8.89 10.27 15.45
C LEU A 6 9.04 9.80 13.99
N ILE A 7 10.27 9.79 13.47
CA ILE A 7 10.58 9.31 12.11
C ILE A 7 10.26 7.81 11.98
N THR A 8 10.56 7.02 13.01
CA THR A 8 10.23 5.60 13.06
C THR A 8 8.72 5.37 13.06
N HIS A 9 7.95 6.11 13.87
CA HIS A 9 6.50 5.92 13.97
C HIS A 9 5.74 6.36 12.72
N TYR A 10 6.07 7.53 12.17
CA TYR A 10 5.37 8.07 11.01
C TYR A 10 5.92 7.55 9.67
N GLY A 11 7.20 7.18 9.62
CA GLY A 11 7.83 6.64 8.41
C GLY A 11 7.24 5.30 7.99
N TYR A 12 7.00 4.37 8.94
CA TYR A 12 6.33 3.11 8.60
C TYR A 12 4.86 3.31 8.24
N ALA A 13 4.14 4.21 8.93
CA ALA A 13 2.75 4.52 8.57
C ALA A 13 2.64 5.10 7.15
N ALA A 14 3.58 5.99 6.77
CA ALA A 14 3.66 6.53 5.43
C ALA A 14 3.97 5.45 4.37
N LEU A 15 4.81 4.46 4.70
CA LEU A 15 5.07 3.31 3.82
C LEU A 15 3.85 2.42 3.64
N VAL A 16 3.08 2.16 4.71
CA VAL A 16 1.84 1.38 4.62
C VAL A 16 0.83 2.11 3.73
N ILE A 17 0.52 3.37 4.03
CA ILE A 17 -0.48 4.14 3.28
C ILE A 17 -0.01 4.40 1.84
N GLY A 18 1.29 4.70 1.66
CA GLY A 18 1.87 4.93 0.35
C GLY A 18 1.82 3.68 -0.52
N SER A 19 2.17 2.51 0.02
CA SER A 19 2.17 1.25 -0.75
C SER A 19 0.77 0.77 -1.13
N MET A 20 -0.27 1.22 -0.41
CA MET A 20 -1.67 1.03 -0.83
C MET A 20 -2.01 1.79 -2.12
N ALA A 21 -1.34 2.92 -2.39
CA ALA A 21 -1.54 3.74 -3.58
C ALA A 21 -0.58 3.35 -4.71
N GLU A 22 0.72 3.28 -4.41
CA GLU A 22 1.78 2.86 -5.34
C GLU A 22 2.74 1.90 -4.62
N GLY A 23 2.67 0.61 -4.95
CA GLY A 23 3.53 -0.41 -4.34
C GLY A 23 5.01 -0.24 -4.72
N GLU A 24 5.32 -0.16 -6.01
CA GLU A 24 6.70 -0.18 -6.53
C GLU A 24 7.52 1.04 -6.07
N THR A 25 6.99 2.25 -6.29
CA THR A 25 7.65 3.51 -5.92
C THR A 25 7.92 3.58 -4.41
N VAL A 26 6.93 3.21 -3.60
CA VAL A 26 7.03 3.29 -2.14
C VAL A 26 7.94 2.21 -1.56
N THR A 27 7.99 1.03 -2.20
CA THR A 27 8.98 -0.01 -1.86
C THR A 27 10.40 0.49 -2.07
N LEU A 28 10.67 1.14 -3.22
CA LEU A 28 11.97 1.72 -3.56
C LEU A 28 12.36 2.83 -2.57
N LEU A 29 11.45 3.77 -2.31
CA LEU A 29 11.67 4.86 -1.34
C LEU A 29 11.93 4.32 0.08
N GLY A 30 11.16 3.31 0.51
CA GLY A 30 11.37 2.63 1.78
C GLY A 30 12.73 1.94 1.86
N GLY A 31 13.15 1.27 0.80
CA GLY A 31 14.47 0.65 0.70
C GLY A 31 15.61 1.68 0.81
N VAL A 32 15.46 2.83 0.15
CA VAL A 32 16.42 3.95 0.27
C VAL A 32 16.45 4.49 1.70
N ALA A 33 15.30 4.67 2.34
CA ALA A 33 15.22 5.15 3.72
C ALA A 33 15.84 4.15 4.72
N ALA A 34 15.66 2.85 4.49
CA ALA A 34 16.31 1.81 5.28
C ALA A 34 17.84 1.79 5.07
N HIS A 35 18.29 1.98 3.82
CA HIS A 35 19.71 2.05 3.50
C HIS A 35 20.40 3.28 4.13
N GLN A 36 19.69 4.39 4.30
CA GLN A 36 20.18 5.58 5.02
C GLN A 36 20.19 5.42 6.55
N GLY A 37 19.75 4.26 7.08
CA GLY A 37 19.69 4.01 8.53
C GLY A 37 18.53 4.71 9.24
N LEU A 38 17.61 5.34 8.50
CA LEU A 38 16.45 6.04 9.06
C LEU A 38 15.34 5.07 9.52
N LEU A 39 15.27 3.91 8.88
CA LEU A 39 14.28 2.87 9.16
C LEU A 39 14.96 1.49 9.16
N LYS A 40 14.36 0.52 9.85
CA LYS A 40 14.85 -0.87 9.83
C LYS A 40 14.29 -1.58 8.61
N PHE A 41 15.17 -2.11 7.77
CA PHE A 41 14.82 -2.89 6.58
C PHE A 41 13.70 -3.93 6.80
N PRO A 42 13.73 -4.82 7.82
CA PRO A 42 12.66 -5.78 8.02
C PRO A 42 11.30 -5.14 8.35
N LEU A 43 11.30 -3.99 9.05
CA LEU A 43 10.06 -3.26 9.34
C LEU A 43 9.54 -2.53 8.09
N VAL A 44 10.41 -1.99 7.25
CA VAL A 44 10.04 -1.43 5.95
C VAL A 44 9.41 -2.49 5.07
N ALA A 45 10.05 -3.66 4.95
CA ALA A 45 9.53 -4.77 4.15
C ALA A 45 8.15 -5.23 4.66
N ALA A 46 7.99 -5.37 5.98
CA ALA A 46 6.70 -5.72 6.57
C ALA A 46 5.63 -4.63 6.32
N ALA A 47 5.97 -3.36 6.49
CA ALA A 47 5.06 -2.24 6.29
C ALA A 47 4.54 -2.15 4.84
N VAL A 48 5.45 -2.26 3.87
CA VAL A 48 5.11 -2.23 2.44
C VAL A 48 4.30 -3.47 2.04
N ALA A 49 4.67 -4.65 2.52
CA ALA A 49 3.92 -5.88 2.24
C ALA A 49 2.49 -5.81 2.79
N LEU A 50 2.32 -5.31 4.02
CA LEU A 50 1.02 -5.11 4.64
C LEU A 50 0.20 -4.06 3.89
N GLY A 51 0.79 -2.92 3.51
CA GLY A 51 0.09 -1.89 2.76
C GLY A 51 -0.36 -2.38 1.38
N GLY A 52 0.48 -3.13 0.66
CA GLY A 52 0.10 -3.79 -0.61
C GLY A 52 -1.08 -4.75 -0.43
N MET A 53 -1.02 -5.66 0.55
CA MET A 53 -2.12 -6.58 0.85
C MET A 53 -3.43 -5.85 1.19
N MET A 54 -3.35 -4.77 1.97
CA MET A 54 -4.53 -3.96 2.32
C MET A 54 -5.07 -3.22 1.10
N GLY A 55 -4.20 -2.69 0.24
CA GLY A 55 -4.56 -2.06 -1.02
C GLY A 55 -5.33 -3.01 -1.94
N ASP A 56 -4.81 -4.22 -2.14
CA ASP A 56 -5.45 -5.27 -2.95
C ASP A 56 -6.82 -5.67 -2.38
N GLN A 57 -6.93 -5.82 -1.06
CA GLN A 57 -8.21 -6.12 -0.42
C GLN A 57 -9.23 -4.98 -0.60
N LEU A 58 -8.80 -3.72 -0.50
CA LEU A 58 -9.65 -2.56 -0.74
C LEU A 58 -10.10 -2.47 -2.19
N LEU A 59 -9.19 -2.67 -3.14
CA LEU A 59 -9.49 -2.72 -4.57
C LEU A 59 -10.47 -3.86 -4.88
N TYR A 60 -10.29 -5.04 -4.27
CA TYR A 60 -11.22 -6.15 -4.39
C TYR A 60 -12.60 -5.80 -3.83
N LEU A 61 -12.67 -5.19 -2.64
CA LEU A 61 -13.94 -4.79 -2.03
C LEU A 61 -14.66 -3.72 -2.86
N LEU A 62 -13.92 -2.73 -3.36
CA LEU A 62 -14.44 -1.71 -4.28
C LEU A 62 -14.96 -2.37 -5.56
N GLY A 63 -14.17 -3.25 -6.17
CA GLY A 63 -14.57 -4.03 -7.34
C GLY A 63 -15.81 -4.88 -7.07
N ARG A 64 -15.95 -5.46 -5.88
CA ARG A 64 -17.12 -6.26 -5.49
C ARG A 64 -18.38 -5.41 -5.25
N CYS A 65 -18.26 -4.28 -4.55
CA CYS A 65 -19.37 -3.38 -4.26
C CYS A 65 -19.89 -2.68 -5.52
N TYR A 66 -18.99 -2.20 -6.38
CA TYR A 66 -19.34 -1.43 -7.58
C TYR A 66 -19.41 -2.29 -8.84
N GLY A 67 -18.83 -3.49 -8.84
CA GLY A 67 -18.82 -4.42 -9.97
C GLY A 67 -20.22 -4.81 -10.41
N GLY A 68 -21.16 -5.03 -9.50
CA GLY A 68 -22.56 -5.30 -9.87
C GLY A 68 -23.22 -4.16 -10.65
N LYS A 69 -22.85 -2.90 -10.40
CA LYS A 69 -23.31 -1.73 -11.16
C LYS A 69 -22.62 -1.63 -12.53
N ILE A 70 -21.33 -1.97 -12.61
CA ILE A 70 -20.55 -1.93 -13.86
C ILE A 70 -20.92 -3.09 -14.80
N LEU A 71 -21.09 -4.31 -14.28
CA LEU A 71 -21.54 -5.48 -15.04
C LEU A 71 -22.96 -5.30 -15.59
N ARG A 72 -23.84 -4.58 -14.88
CA ARG A 72 -25.14 -4.18 -15.42
C ARG A 72 -25.06 -3.15 -16.56
N ARG A 73 -23.94 -2.45 -16.68
CA ARG A 73 -23.70 -1.42 -17.73
C ARG A 73 -23.09 -2.02 -19.00
N PHE A 74 -22.37 -3.14 -18.90
CA PHE A 74 -21.84 -3.90 -20.03
C PHE A 74 -22.57 -5.24 -20.16
N PRO A 75 -23.69 -5.31 -20.90
CA PRO A 75 -24.34 -6.59 -21.17
C PRO A 75 -23.33 -7.51 -21.89
N PRO A 76 -23.27 -8.81 -21.54
CA PRO A 76 -22.50 -9.76 -22.32
C PRO A 76 -23.07 -9.76 -23.74
N LEU A 77 -22.21 -9.57 -24.74
CA LEU A 77 -22.56 -9.80 -26.14
C LEU A 77 -23.06 -11.25 -26.23
N SER A 78 -24.38 -11.41 -26.27
CA SER A 78 -25.03 -12.68 -26.54
C SER A 78 -24.89 -12.93 -28.03
N TYR A 79 -24.10 -13.94 -28.39
CA TYR A 79 -24.15 -14.59 -29.71
C TYR A 79 -25.13 -15.75 -29.65
#